data_AF-A0A1M7L757-F1
#
_entry.id   AF-A0A1M7L757-F1
#
_cell.length_a   1.000
_cell.length_b   1.000
_cell.length_c   1.000
_cell.angle_alpha   90.00
_cell.angle_beta   90.00
_cell.angle_gamma   90.00
#
_symmetry.space_group_name_H-M   'P 1'
#
loop_
_entity.id
_entity.type
_entity.pdbx_description
1 polymer ?
#
loop_
_entity_poly.entity_id
_entity_poly.type
_entity_poly.pdbx_seq_one_letter_code
_entity_poly.pdbx_strand_id
1 'polypeptide(L)'
;MVDQGSTLTTWAPAGTTEKPTVTPGTWRAGGPNPEQASFKLVKESAHFAFYSDETVSDADLTLAATTLENTVWENLFNSNLLMPEPFFNKTDKIKPAIHIHSDWGLTGGAWVDNARGLHLGMWIAPAALKDHWGLTHEFTHGWQSWAGNNGGLECYQSNTCGWLFESHANFTPHQLPEYQGNAHCSEMLPNAPHLYLGSTRDRYCNWQFMEYLKDKYGPGAVTQIWTTAGADPLTNIQKSRGWTLPQLNDFIGDWAMHNVVWDYKATPDTFRNTYGNITLTDRAERLHRLMPLEALDSNWATNRRFASPFYGAPQRFGYNVVRLYPTNG
;
A
#
# COMPACT_ATOMS: atom_id res chain seq x y z
N MET A 1 -10.22 25.75 10.95
CA MET A 1 -9.80 26.53 9.77
C MET A 1 -9.51 25.52 8.67
N VAL A 2 -10.08 25.73 7.49
CA VAL A 2 -9.83 24.88 6.31
C VAL A 2 -8.51 25.35 5.69
N ASP A 3 -7.62 24.41 5.38
CA ASP A 3 -6.34 24.68 4.73
C ASP A 3 -6.61 25.33 3.37
N GLN A 4 -6.05 26.52 3.13
CA GLN A 4 -6.33 27.34 1.94
C GLN A 4 -5.56 26.87 0.70
N GLY A 5 -4.82 25.75 0.78
CA GLY A 5 -3.99 25.27 -0.33
C GLY A 5 -2.89 26.29 -0.63
N SER A 6 -1.76 26.17 0.06
CA SER A 6 -0.59 26.99 -0.24
C SER A 6 0.10 26.51 -1.52
N THR A 7 0.66 27.43 -2.29
CA THR A 7 1.65 27.13 -3.35
C THR A 7 2.95 26.52 -2.80
N LEU A 8 3.05 26.38 -1.47
CA LEU A 8 4.11 25.71 -0.73
C LEU A 8 3.49 24.50 -0.04
N THR A 9 3.76 23.28 -0.51
CA THR A 9 3.24 22.08 0.15
C THR A 9 3.89 21.93 1.53
N THR A 10 3.08 21.98 2.59
CA THR A 10 3.55 21.69 3.94
C THR A 10 3.64 20.18 4.11
N TRP A 11 4.86 19.68 4.26
CA TRP A 11 5.16 18.28 4.49
C TRP A 11 5.23 17.94 5.99
N ALA A 12 4.96 16.68 6.33
CA ALA A 12 5.17 16.20 7.69
C ALA A 12 6.65 16.39 8.09
N PRO A 13 6.95 16.92 9.28
CA PRO A 13 8.32 16.97 9.79
C PRO A 13 8.91 15.56 9.91
N ALA A 14 10.23 15.44 9.74
CA ALA A 14 10.92 14.17 9.92
C ALA A 14 10.92 13.76 11.40
N GLY A 15 10.80 12.46 11.68
CA GLY A 15 10.98 11.90 13.03
C GLY A 15 9.87 12.20 14.03
N THR A 16 8.67 12.61 13.60
CA THR A 16 7.56 12.94 14.51
C THR A 16 6.56 11.81 14.72
N THR A 17 6.74 10.65 14.08
CA THR A 17 5.94 9.47 14.40
C THR A 17 6.56 8.74 15.56
N GLU A 18 5.79 8.55 16.62
CA GLU A 18 6.21 7.77 17.78
C GLU A 18 5.94 6.29 17.54
N LYS A 19 6.83 5.43 18.04
CA LYS A 19 6.61 3.99 18.02
C LYS A 19 5.38 3.64 18.87
N PRO A 20 4.42 2.84 18.35
CA PRO A 20 3.27 2.41 19.13
C PRO A 20 3.67 1.67 20.41
N THR A 21 2.94 1.91 21.50
CA THR A 21 3.13 1.18 22.76
C THR A 21 2.85 -0.30 22.56
N VAL A 22 3.75 -1.14 23.04
CA VAL A 22 3.64 -2.60 22.97
C VAL A 22 3.54 -3.18 24.38
N THR A 23 2.54 -4.03 24.61
CA THR A 23 2.47 -4.91 25.79
C THR A 23 3.59 -5.94 25.67
N PRO A 24 4.55 -5.98 26.62
CA PRO A 24 5.59 -7.00 26.64
C PRO A 24 4.97 -8.40 26.69
N GLY A 25 5.53 -9.33 25.93
CA GLY A 25 4.97 -10.66 25.78
C GLY A 25 5.95 -11.65 25.18
N THR A 26 5.57 -12.92 25.20
CA THR A 26 6.36 -14.01 24.65
C THR A 26 5.78 -14.43 23.31
N TRP A 27 6.65 -14.59 22.32
CA TRP A 27 6.30 -15.15 21.02
C TRP A 27 6.48 -16.66 21.03
N ARG A 28 5.43 -17.38 20.65
CA ARG A 28 5.47 -18.84 20.49
C ARG A 28 5.03 -19.26 19.09
N ALA A 29 5.60 -20.36 18.60
CA ALA A 29 5.12 -21.06 17.44
C ALA A 29 3.65 -21.51 17.64
N GLY A 30 2.77 -21.14 16.71
CA GLY A 30 1.34 -21.49 16.74
C GLY A 30 1.00 -22.87 16.17
N GLY A 31 1.96 -23.54 15.53
CA GLY A 31 1.72 -24.68 14.64
C GLY A 31 1.37 -24.25 13.21
N PRO A 32 1.36 -25.19 12.26
CA PRO A 32 0.91 -24.90 10.90
C PRO A 32 -0.61 -24.69 10.85
N ASN A 33 -1.08 -24.09 9.76
CA ASN A 33 -2.49 -24.09 9.38
C ASN A 33 -3.04 -25.53 9.43
N PRO A 34 -4.25 -25.77 9.99
CA PRO A 34 -4.88 -27.09 10.03
C PRO A 34 -4.93 -27.85 8.70
N GLU A 35 -5.04 -27.16 7.56
CA GLU A 35 -4.99 -27.78 6.22
C GLU A 35 -3.61 -28.37 5.88
N GLN A 36 -2.57 -27.96 6.61
CA GLN A 36 -1.20 -28.44 6.52
C GLN A 36 -0.72 -29.06 7.84
N ALA A 37 -1.61 -29.77 8.53
CA ALA A 37 -1.29 -30.41 9.81
C ALA A 37 -0.11 -31.41 9.76
N SER A 38 0.27 -31.90 8.58
CA SER A 38 1.44 -32.77 8.37
C SER A 38 2.79 -32.02 8.41
N PHE A 39 2.77 -30.70 8.23
CA PHE A 39 3.99 -29.89 8.15
C PHE A 39 4.68 -29.84 9.51
N LYS A 40 6.02 -29.83 9.47
CA LYS A 40 6.86 -29.79 10.67
C LYS A 40 7.58 -28.46 10.76
N LEU A 41 7.88 -28.02 11.97
CA LEU A 41 8.72 -26.84 12.19
C LEU A 41 10.13 -27.14 11.66
N VAL A 42 10.59 -26.36 10.67
CA VAL A 42 11.90 -26.52 10.02
C VAL A 42 12.87 -25.37 10.35
N LYS A 43 12.35 -24.20 10.74
CA LYS A 43 13.14 -23.05 11.22
C LYS A 43 12.29 -22.19 12.15
N GLU A 44 12.93 -21.49 13.07
CA GLU A 44 12.28 -20.51 13.93
C GLU A 44 13.23 -19.33 14.18
N SER A 45 12.67 -18.13 14.27
CA SER A 45 13.37 -16.89 14.63
C SER A 45 12.67 -16.22 15.83
N ALA A 46 12.98 -14.96 16.15
CA ALA A 46 12.36 -14.28 17.29
C ALA A 46 10.84 -14.14 17.12
N HIS A 47 10.41 -13.75 15.92
CA HIS A 47 9.02 -13.44 15.58
C HIS A 47 8.39 -14.44 14.62
N PHE A 48 9.15 -15.23 13.84
CA PHE A 48 8.59 -16.09 12.78
C PHE A 48 8.84 -17.59 13.02
N ALA A 49 7.95 -18.42 12.49
CA ALA A 49 8.07 -19.88 12.52
C ALA A 49 7.84 -20.46 11.11
N PHE A 50 8.72 -21.34 10.63
CA PHE A 50 8.70 -21.89 9.28
C PHE A 50 8.33 -23.37 9.33
N TYR A 51 7.38 -23.78 8.49
CA TYR A 51 6.83 -25.13 8.45
C TYR A 51 6.91 -25.69 7.04
N SER A 52 7.32 -26.96 6.94
CA SER A 52 7.29 -27.72 5.68
C SER A 52 7.17 -29.21 5.97
N ASP A 53 6.63 -29.97 5.02
CA ASP A 53 6.71 -31.43 4.97
C ASP A 53 7.79 -31.93 3.99
N GLU A 54 8.49 -31.01 3.33
CA GLU A 54 9.58 -31.27 2.39
C GLU A 54 10.95 -30.87 2.98
N THR A 55 12.02 -31.30 2.31
CA THR A 55 13.36 -30.80 2.63
C THR A 55 13.57 -29.42 1.99
N VAL A 56 13.76 -28.41 2.82
CA VAL A 56 14.06 -27.03 2.40
C VAL A 56 15.50 -26.69 2.73
N SER A 57 16.18 -25.93 1.85
CA SER A 57 17.55 -25.47 2.06
C SER A 57 17.67 -24.64 3.34
N ASP A 58 18.52 -25.06 4.29
CA ASP A 58 18.78 -24.29 5.52
C ASP A 58 19.39 -22.91 5.22
N ALA A 59 20.16 -22.79 4.15
CA ALA A 59 20.68 -21.49 3.71
C ALA A 59 19.55 -20.54 3.29
N ASP A 60 18.55 -21.05 2.57
CA ASP A 60 17.40 -20.26 2.11
C ASP A 60 16.47 -19.92 3.28
N LEU A 61 16.24 -20.87 4.21
CA LEU A 61 15.50 -20.62 5.46
C LEU A 61 16.20 -19.56 6.33
N THR A 62 17.52 -19.64 6.45
CA THR A 62 18.32 -18.67 7.23
C THR A 62 18.26 -17.29 6.60
N LEU A 63 18.36 -17.20 5.27
CA LEU A 63 18.20 -15.95 4.54
C LEU A 63 16.82 -15.34 4.79
N ALA A 64 15.74 -16.10 4.55
CA ALA A 64 14.37 -15.62 4.75
C ALA A 64 14.10 -15.16 6.18
N ALA A 65 14.54 -15.94 7.18
CA ALA A 65 14.42 -15.56 8.59
C ALA A 65 15.19 -14.27 8.90
N THR A 66 16.41 -14.13 8.37
CA THR A 66 17.22 -12.92 8.56
C THR A 66 16.57 -11.71 7.90
N THR A 67 16.06 -11.85 6.67
CA THR A 67 15.34 -10.78 5.95
C THR A 67 14.09 -10.35 6.71
N LEU A 68 13.26 -11.31 7.14
CA LEU A 68 12.03 -11.03 7.87
C LEU A 68 12.29 -10.33 9.21
N GLU A 69 13.32 -10.73 9.95
CA GLU A 69 13.65 -10.13 11.27
C GLU A 69 14.37 -8.78 11.15
N ASN A 70 15.44 -8.73 10.36
CA ASN A 70 16.40 -7.62 10.41
C ASN A 70 16.09 -6.53 9.38
N THR A 71 15.28 -6.85 8.36
CA THR A 71 14.90 -5.89 7.32
C THR A 71 13.41 -5.58 7.40
N VAL A 72 12.55 -6.60 7.31
CA VAL A 72 11.10 -6.39 7.21
C VAL A 72 10.53 -5.93 8.55
N TRP A 73 10.72 -6.69 9.62
CA TRP A 73 10.21 -6.36 10.94
C TRP A 73 10.74 -5.01 11.43
N GLU A 74 12.06 -4.79 11.24
CA GLU A 74 12.71 -3.53 11.59
C GLU A 74 12.10 -2.32 10.84
N ASN A 75 11.92 -2.43 9.53
CA ASN A 75 11.34 -1.37 8.71
C ASN A 75 9.87 -1.10 9.07
N LEU A 76 9.07 -2.15 9.22
CA LEU A 76 7.63 -2.01 9.45
C LEU A 76 7.30 -1.50 10.86
N PHE A 77 8.01 -1.95 11.88
CA PHE A 77 7.58 -1.76 13.27
C PHE A 77 8.54 -0.96 14.16
N ASN A 78 9.82 -0.85 13.80
CA ASN A 78 10.84 -0.28 14.71
C ASN A 78 11.44 1.04 14.24
N SER A 79 11.63 1.27 12.94
CA SER A 79 12.40 2.42 12.45
C SER A 79 11.74 3.30 11.40
N ASN A 80 11.02 2.74 10.42
CA ASN A 80 10.53 3.52 9.27
C ASN A 80 9.02 3.76 9.32
N LEU A 81 8.21 2.70 9.18
CA LEU A 81 6.76 2.83 9.14
C LEU A 81 6.11 2.89 10.52
N LEU A 82 6.78 2.36 11.55
CA LEU A 82 6.32 2.39 12.94
C LEU A 82 4.86 1.95 13.08
N MET A 83 4.46 0.95 12.28
CA MET A 83 3.18 0.28 12.41
C MET A 83 3.13 -0.43 13.77
N PRO A 84 1.94 -0.62 14.38
CA PRO A 84 1.84 -1.47 15.56
C PRO A 84 2.17 -2.90 15.14
N GLU A 85 3.10 -3.53 15.84
CA GLU A 85 3.42 -4.95 15.59
C GLU A 85 2.18 -5.84 15.76
N PRO A 86 2.12 -7.00 15.09
CA PRO A 86 1.04 -7.94 15.32
C PRO A 86 0.98 -8.34 16.79
N PHE A 87 -0.24 -8.46 17.32
CA PHE A 87 -0.46 -8.79 18.74
C PHE A 87 0.19 -7.79 19.72
N PHE A 88 0.42 -6.52 19.33
CA PHE A 88 1.03 -5.51 20.21
C PHE A 88 0.34 -5.36 21.56
N ASN A 89 -0.97 -5.63 21.65
CA ASN A 89 -1.79 -5.52 22.85
C ASN A 89 -1.96 -6.85 23.63
N LYS A 90 -1.16 -7.89 23.31
CA LYS A 90 -1.22 -9.22 23.95
C LYS A 90 0.11 -9.57 24.61
N THR A 91 0.04 -10.36 25.69
CA THR A 91 1.21 -10.95 26.36
C THR A 91 1.58 -12.33 25.79
N ASP A 92 0.61 -13.10 25.32
CA ASP A 92 0.82 -14.34 24.56
C ASP A 92 0.70 -14.01 23.06
N LYS A 93 1.82 -14.05 22.34
CA LYS A 93 1.91 -13.66 20.93
C LYS A 93 2.22 -14.89 20.09
N ILE A 94 1.56 -14.99 18.94
CA ILE A 94 1.71 -16.13 18.03
C ILE A 94 2.60 -15.71 16.86
N LYS A 95 3.71 -16.41 16.66
CA LYS A 95 4.62 -16.15 15.54
C LYS A 95 3.87 -16.32 14.20
N PRO A 96 3.98 -15.37 13.25
CA PRO A 96 3.51 -15.61 11.89
C PRO A 96 4.15 -16.88 11.33
N ALA A 97 3.32 -17.74 10.75
CA ALA A 97 3.72 -19.02 10.21
C ALA A 97 4.00 -18.92 8.72
N ILE A 98 5.19 -19.37 8.31
CA ILE A 98 5.61 -19.45 6.92
C ILE A 98 5.52 -20.90 6.49
N HIS A 99 4.52 -21.25 5.70
CA HIS A 99 4.33 -22.59 5.16
C HIS A 99 5.02 -22.71 3.80
N ILE A 100 5.80 -23.77 3.63
CA ILE A 100 6.66 -23.94 2.45
C ILE A 100 6.36 -25.28 1.78
N HIS A 101 6.01 -25.22 0.49
CA HIS A 101 5.80 -26.42 -0.33
C HIS A 101 6.14 -26.13 -1.80
N SER A 102 6.76 -27.08 -2.50
CA SER A 102 7.25 -26.92 -3.87
C SER A 102 6.18 -26.56 -4.91
N ASP A 103 4.94 -27.03 -4.74
CA ASP A 103 3.81 -26.77 -5.65
C ASP A 103 3.11 -25.40 -5.49
N TRP A 104 3.59 -24.52 -4.62
CA TRP A 104 2.88 -23.27 -4.31
C TRP A 104 3.46 -22.04 -5.02
N GLY A 105 2.66 -20.97 -5.03
CA GLY A 105 3.09 -19.65 -5.46
C GLY A 105 3.65 -18.85 -4.28
N LEU A 106 3.13 -17.64 -4.11
CA LEU A 106 3.45 -16.74 -3.01
C LEU A 106 2.13 -16.07 -2.59
N THR A 107 1.68 -16.36 -1.38
CA THR A 107 0.41 -15.84 -0.83
C THR A 107 0.55 -15.60 0.67
N GLY A 108 -0.01 -14.50 1.17
CA GLY A 108 -0.08 -14.14 2.57
C GLY A 108 -1.51 -13.92 3.06
N GLY A 109 -1.68 -13.93 4.37
CA GLY A 109 -2.98 -13.73 5.01
C GLY A 109 -3.02 -14.24 6.42
N ALA A 110 -4.15 -14.81 6.82
CA ALA A 110 -4.35 -15.38 8.14
C ALA A 110 -5.37 -16.51 8.12
N TRP A 111 -5.37 -17.32 9.17
CA TRP A 111 -6.43 -18.27 9.46
C TRP A 111 -6.87 -18.14 10.92
N VAL A 112 -8.01 -18.75 11.26
CA VAL A 112 -8.55 -18.77 12.62
C VAL A 112 -8.63 -20.21 13.09
N ASP A 113 -8.09 -20.50 14.26
CA ASP A 113 -8.16 -21.84 14.85
C ASP A 113 -9.52 -22.15 15.50
N ASN A 114 -9.71 -23.41 15.94
CA ASN A 114 -10.95 -23.85 16.58
C ASN A 114 -11.27 -23.10 17.89
N ALA A 115 -10.26 -22.50 18.55
CA ALA A 115 -10.42 -21.66 19.73
C ALA A 115 -10.67 -20.18 19.39
N ARG A 116 -10.85 -19.85 18.10
CA ARG A 116 -11.01 -18.49 17.55
C ARG A 116 -9.76 -17.62 17.72
N GLY A 117 -8.59 -18.22 17.85
CA GLY A 117 -7.31 -17.53 17.78
C GLY A 117 -6.96 -17.21 16.33
N LEU A 118 -6.60 -15.95 16.04
CA LEU A 118 -6.07 -15.54 14.74
C LEU A 118 -4.59 -15.95 14.65
N HIS A 119 -4.22 -16.56 13.53
CA HIS A 119 -2.84 -16.88 13.17
C HIS A 119 -2.48 -16.21 11.86
N LEU A 120 -1.33 -15.55 11.83
CA LEU A 120 -0.79 -14.89 10.65
C LEU A 120 -0.06 -15.93 9.81
N GLY A 121 -0.23 -15.89 8.49
CA GLY A 121 0.26 -16.94 7.61
C GLY A 121 0.82 -16.44 6.29
N MET A 122 1.80 -17.17 5.78
CA MET A 122 2.23 -17.15 4.39
C MET A 122 2.29 -18.60 3.87
N TRP A 123 1.99 -18.77 2.59
CA TRP A 123 2.02 -20.04 1.86
C TRP A 123 2.86 -19.81 0.60
N ILE A 124 4.07 -20.33 0.61
CA ILE A 124 5.10 -19.95 -0.35
C ILE A 124 5.82 -21.17 -0.95
N ALA A 125 6.29 -21.05 -2.19
CA ALA A 125 7.28 -21.96 -2.74
C ALA A 125 8.68 -21.68 -2.15
N PRO A 126 9.59 -22.68 -2.16
CA PRO A 126 10.98 -22.50 -1.73
C PRO A 126 11.71 -21.34 -2.44
N ALA A 127 11.41 -21.08 -3.71
CA ALA A 127 12.02 -19.98 -4.46
C ALA A 127 11.70 -18.59 -3.87
N ALA A 128 10.54 -18.42 -3.23
CA ALA A 128 10.12 -17.16 -2.64
C ALA A 128 10.87 -16.81 -1.34
N LEU A 129 11.61 -17.76 -0.74
CA LEU A 129 12.47 -17.49 0.43
C LEU A 129 13.57 -16.46 0.13
N LYS A 130 13.86 -16.20 -1.16
CA LYS A 130 14.85 -15.23 -1.64
C LYS A 130 14.22 -13.92 -2.12
N ASP A 131 12.90 -13.87 -2.22
CA ASP A 131 12.16 -12.73 -2.74
C ASP A 131 11.81 -11.77 -1.60
N HIS A 132 12.69 -10.80 -1.33
CA HIS A 132 12.49 -9.86 -0.22
C HIS A 132 11.24 -8.98 -0.41
N TRP A 133 10.97 -8.55 -1.65
CA TRP A 133 9.75 -7.80 -1.98
C TRP A 133 8.53 -8.65 -1.67
N GLY A 134 8.51 -9.89 -2.19
CA GLY A 134 7.44 -10.84 -2.01
C GLY A 134 7.19 -11.21 -0.54
N LEU A 135 8.24 -11.53 0.23
CA LEU A 135 8.14 -11.81 1.66
C LEU A 135 7.50 -10.65 2.43
N THR A 136 7.86 -9.41 2.08
CA THR A 136 7.32 -8.21 2.72
C THR A 136 5.87 -7.95 2.32
N HIS A 137 5.56 -8.10 1.03
CA HIS A 137 4.20 -7.97 0.48
C HIS A 137 3.26 -8.96 1.18
N GLU A 138 3.59 -10.24 1.18
CA GLU A 138 2.72 -11.26 1.77
C GLU A 138 2.62 -11.18 3.30
N PHE A 139 3.70 -10.84 3.99
CA PHE A 139 3.63 -10.61 5.44
C PHE A 139 2.69 -9.44 5.78
N THR A 140 2.65 -8.43 4.91
CA THR A 140 1.73 -7.29 5.08
C THR A 140 0.27 -7.74 5.04
N HIS A 141 -0.12 -8.71 4.19
CA HIS A 141 -1.48 -9.27 4.21
C HIS A 141 -1.83 -9.98 5.52
N GLY A 142 -0.85 -10.64 6.15
CA GLY A 142 -1.00 -11.11 7.52
C GLY A 142 -1.30 -9.96 8.46
N TRP A 143 -0.44 -8.94 8.49
CA TRP A 143 -0.63 -7.78 9.36
C TRP A 143 -1.99 -7.08 9.16
N GLN A 144 -2.44 -6.94 7.91
CA GLN A 144 -3.75 -6.39 7.55
C GLN A 144 -4.90 -7.20 8.19
N SER A 145 -4.77 -8.53 8.18
CA SER A 145 -5.74 -9.43 8.82
C SER A 145 -5.77 -9.23 10.34
N TRP A 146 -4.62 -9.02 10.99
CA TRP A 146 -4.57 -8.66 12.41
C TRP A 146 -5.21 -7.30 12.69
N ALA A 147 -4.93 -6.28 11.88
CA ALA A 147 -5.50 -4.96 12.06
C ALA A 147 -7.05 -4.99 12.01
N GLY A 148 -7.63 -5.70 11.04
CA GLY A 148 -9.07 -5.92 10.96
C GLY A 148 -9.61 -6.70 12.16
N ASN A 149 -8.97 -7.82 12.52
CA ASN A 149 -9.36 -8.65 13.67
C ASN A 149 -9.28 -7.90 15.02
N ASN A 150 -8.40 -6.90 15.12
CA ASN A 150 -8.22 -6.06 16.30
C ASN A 150 -9.12 -4.81 16.28
N GLY A 151 -10.23 -4.82 15.52
CA GLY A 151 -11.26 -3.78 15.51
C GLY A 151 -10.98 -2.60 14.57
N GLY A 152 -10.05 -2.78 13.62
CA GLY A 152 -9.70 -1.78 12.61
C GLY A 152 -10.65 -1.75 11.41
N LEU A 153 -10.07 -1.65 10.21
CA LEU A 153 -10.81 -1.68 8.95
C LEU A 153 -11.56 -3.00 8.80
N GLU A 154 -12.88 -2.92 8.72
CA GLU A 154 -13.75 -4.10 8.66
C GLU A 154 -13.82 -4.75 7.26
N CYS A 155 -13.68 -3.91 6.23
CA CYS A 155 -13.73 -4.25 4.81
C CYS A 155 -14.63 -5.44 4.41
N TYR A 156 -15.96 -5.25 4.46
CA TYR A 156 -16.91 -6.30 4.05
C TYR A 156 -17.25 -6.32 2.55
N GLN A 157 -16.76 -5.34 1.77
CA GLN A 157 -17.09 -5.20 0.36
C GLN A 157 -15.84 -5.01 -0.50
N SER A 158 -15.51 -6.00 -1.32
CA SER A 158 -14.32 -6.00 -2.18
C SER A 158 -14.16 -4.74 -3.04
N ASN A 159 -15.28 -4.15 -3.50
CA ASN A 159 -15.26 -2.96 -4.36
C ASN A 159 -14.98 -1.64 -3.63
N THR A 160 -15.23 -1.54 -2.32
CA THR A 160 -15.04 -0.29 -1.57
C THR A 160 -13.68 -0.23 -0.86
N CYS A 161 -13.11 -1.37 -0.52
CA CYS A 161 -11.91 -1.45 0.31
C CYS A 161 -10.89 -2.52 -0.12
N GLY A 162 -11.28 -3.49 -0.95
CA GLY A 162 -10.40 -4.59 -1.38
C GLY A 162 -9.19 -4.12 -2.19
N TRP A 163 -9.27 -2.95 -2.82
CA TRP A 163 -8.12 -2.36 -3.50
C TRP A 163 -6.95 -2.04 -2.56
N LEU A 164 -7.25 -1.67 -1.32
CA LEU A 164 -6.25 -1.22 -0.36
C LEU A 164 -5.31 -2.37 0.05
N PHE A 165 -5.79 -3.61 0.06
CA PHE A 165 -5.02 -4.77 0.50
C PHE A 165 -3.74 -4.92 -0.34
N GLU A 166 -3.89 -5.01 -1.66
CA GLU A 166 -2.78 -5.16 -2.60
C GLU A 166 -1.95 -3.89 -2.73
N SER A 167 -2.61 -2.73 -2.71
CA SER A 167 -1.95 -1.44 -2.74
C SER A 167 -1.00 -1.28 -1.55
N HIS A 168 -1.49 -1.57 -0.35
CA HIS A 168 -0.72 -1.42 0.88
C HIS A 168 0.39 -2.48 0.97
N ALA A 169 0.14 -3.69 0.48
CA ALA A 169 1.15 -4.73 0.39
C ALA A 169 2.24 -4.43 -0.65
N ASN A 170 1.98 -3.62 -1.69
CA ASN A 170 3.03 -3.06 -2.57
C ASN A 170 3.70 -1.82 -1.99
N PHE A 171 2.98 -1.03 -1.18
CA PHE A 171 3.53 0.13 -0.48
C PHE A 171 4.63 -0.30 0.49
N THR A 172 4.40 -1.29 1.35
CA THR A 172 5.34 -1.71 2.39
C THR A 172 6.73 -2.16 1.89
N PRO A 173 6.89 -2.98 0.84
CA PRO A 173 8.20 -3.30 0.28
C PRO A 173 8.88 -2.09 -0.36
N HIS A 174 8.14 -1.18 -1.01
CA HIS A 174 8.72 0.07 -1.51
C HIS A 174 9.38 0.91 -0.39
N GLN A 175 8.93 0.75 0.86
CA GLN A 175 9.54 1.44 2.00
C GLN A 175 10.85 0.82 2.47
N LEU A 176 11.19 -0.40 2.04
CA LEU A 176 12.46 -1.02 2.43
C LEU A 176 13.65 -0.23 1.85
N PRO A 177 14.77 -0.14 2.57
CA PRO A 177 15.95 0.60 2.12
C PRO A 177 16.44 0.21 0.72
N GLU A 178 16.34 -1.08 0.36
CA GLU A 178 16.76 -1.61 -0.94
C GLU A 178 15.82 -1.26 -2.11
N TYR A 179 14.60 -0.81 -1.83
CA TYR A 179 13.56 -0.58 -2.85
C TYR A 179 13.03 0.86 -2.93
N GLN A 180 13.60 1.80 -2.17
CA GLN A 180 13.21 3.23 -2.23
C GLN A 180 13.35 3.83 -3.64
N GLY A 181 14.27 3.28 -4.45
CA GLY A 181 14.48 3.65 -5.85
C GLY A 181 13.58 2.92 -6.86
N ASN A 182 12.67 2.05 -6.42
CA ASN A 182 11.87 1.18 -7.27
C ASN A 182 10.39 1.56 -7.21
N ALA A 183 9.86 2.13 -8.30
CA ALA A 183 8.43 2.45 -8.42
C ALA A 183 7.56 1.22 -8.75
N HIS A 184 8.14 0.04 -8.98
CA HIS A 184 7.39 -1.18 -9.29
C HIS A 184 6.30 -0.90 -10.37
N CYS A 185 5.07 -1.36 -10.15
CA CYS A 185 3.98 -1.16 -11.09
C CYS A 185 3.28 0.21 -10.98
N SER A 186 3.69 1.12 -10.09
CA SER A 186 2.90 2.33 -9.81
C SER A 186 2.73 3.29 -10.98
N GLU A 187 3.51 3.15 -12.04
CA GLU A 187 3.30 3.86 -13.31
C GLU A 187 1.94 3.57 -13.97
N MET A 188 1.26 2.46 -13.63
CA MET A 188 -0.07 2.17 -14.16
C MET A 188 -1.11 3.24 -13.78
N LEU A 189 -1.09 3.71 -12.53
CA LEU A 189 -2.02 4.73 -12.04
C LEU A 189 -1.93 6.06 -12.83
N PRO A 190 -0.75 6.70 -13.00
CA PRO A 190 -0.65 7.92 -13.78
C PRO A 190 -0.94 7.72 -15.28
N ASN A 191 -0.88 6.49 -15.79
CA ASN A 191 -1.27 6.19 -17.17
C ASN A 191 -2.80 6.10 -17.34
N ALA A 192 -3.58 5.90 -16.28
CA ALA A 192 -5.04 5.88 -16.33
C ALA A 192 -5.67 6.67 -15.16
N PRO A 193 -5.31 7.95 -14.96
CA PRO A 193 -5.63 8.68 -13.74
C PRO A 193 -7.12 8.97 -13.55
N HIS A 194 -7.90 8.88 -14.64
CA HIS A 194 -9.34 9.11 -14.67
C HIS A 194 -10.15 7.96 -14.05
N LEU A 195 -9.55 6.78 -13.88
CA LEU A 195 -10.22 5.64 -13.26
C LEU A 195 -10.39 5.84 -11.76
N TYR A 196 -11.33 5.10 -11.17
CA TYR A 196 -11.51 5.08 -9.72
C TYR A 196 -10.18 4.68 -9.08
N LEU A 197 -9.74 5.42 -8.07
CA LEU A 197 -8.52 5.11 -7.32
C LEU A 197 -8.44 3.63 -6.93
N GLY A 198 -9.55 3.03 -6.49
CA GLY A 198 -9.64 1.61 -6.11
C GLY A 198 -10.04 0.65 -7.25
N SER A 199 -9.90 1.06 -8.50
CA SER A 199 -10.19 0.23 -9.68
C SER A 199 -9.34 -1.04 -9.68
N THR A 200 -9.89 -2.16 -10.13
CA THR A 200 -9.13 -3.42 -10.29
C THR A 200 -7.98 -3.30 -11.29
N ARG A 201 -8.00 -2.28 -12.16
CA ARG A 201 -6.93 -1.97 -13.11
C ARG A 201 -5.68 -1.39 -12.45
N ASP A 202 -5.85 -0.72 -11.30
CA ASP A 202 -4.78 0.05 -10.66
C ASP A 202 -4.55 -0.34 -9.19
N ARG A 203 -5.38 -1.22 -8.63
CA ARG A 203 -5.36 -1.54 -7.18
C ARG A 203 -4.03 -2.06 -6.62
N TYR A 204 -3.16 -2.63 -7.45
CA TYR A 204 -1.81 -3.07 -7.04
C TYR A 204 -0.81 -1.90 -7.06
N CYS A 205 -1.11 -0.86 -7.83
CA CYS A 205 -0.14 0.10 -8.33
C CYS A 205 -0.45 1.53 -7.88
N ASN A 206 -1.62 1.76 -7.29
CA ASN A 206 -2.02 3.07 -6.77
C ASN A 206 -1.39 3.43 -5.41
N TRP A 207 -0.36 2.70 -4.97
CA TRP A 207 0.26 2.89 -3.65
C TRP A 207 0.92 4.26 -3.46
N GLN A 208 1.21 4.99 -4.54
CA GLN A 208 1.68 6.38 -4.48
C GLN A 208 0.70 7.32 -3.74
N PHE A 209 -0.59 6.95 -3.64
CA PHE A 209 -1.54 7.65 -2.78
C PHE A 209 -1.14 7.58 -1.30
N MET A 210 -0.68 6.42 -0.83
CA MET A 210 -0.19 6.25 0.54
C MET A 210 1.17 6.91 0.74
N GLU A 211 2.02 6.94 -0.29
CA GLU A 211 3.27 7.72 -0.26
C GLU A 211 2.97 9.21 -0.03
N TYR A 212 1.98 9.77 -0.74
CA TYR A 212 1.54 11.15 -0.52
C TYR A 212 0.96 11.38 0.87
N LEU A 213 0.10 10.46 1.34
CA LEU A 213 -0.47 10.53 2.68
C LEU A 213 0.62 10.50 3.77
N LYS A 214 1.64 9.65 3.60
CA LYS A 214 2.83 9.58 4.45
C LYS A 214 3.62 10.88 4.41
N ASP A 215 3.86 11.44 3.22
CA ASP A 215 4.62 12.67 3.07
C ASP A 215 3.94 13.87 3.74
N LYS A 216 2.60 13.93 3.70
CA LYS A 216 1.81 15.02 4.30
C LYS A 216 1.60 14.87 5.80
N TYR A 217 1.42 13.64 6.30
CA TYR A 217 0.97 13.40 7.68
C TYR A 217 1.79 12.38 8.48
N GLY A 218 2.89 11.90 7.92
CA GLY A 218 3.75 10.88 8.50
C GLY A 218 3.22 9.45 8.32
N PRO A 219 4.06 8.43 8.57
CA PRO A 219 3.71 7.02 8.36
C PRO A 219 2.53 6.54 9.22
N GLY A 220 2.32 7.14 10.40
CA GLY A 220 1.15 6.87 11.24
C GLY A 220 -0.19 7.11 10.52
N ALA A 221 -0.24 8.03 9.54
CA ALA A 221 -1.46 8.30 8.78
C ALA A 221 -1.85 7.13 7.85
N VAL A 222 -0.88 6.45 7.24
CA VAL A 222 -1.13 5.25 6.43
C VAL A 222 -1.58 4.09 7.31
N THR A 223 -0.92 3.91 8.45
CA THR A 223 -1.29 2.90 9.45
C THR A 223 -2.74 3.07 9.93
N GLN A 224 -3.16 4.32 10.14
CA GLN A 224 -4.50 4.63 10.63
C GLN A 224 -5.62 4.34 9.63
N ILE A 225 -5.32 4.12 8.35
CA ILE A 225 -6.30 3.57 7.40
C ILE A 225 -6.77 2.19 7.88
N TRP A 226 -5.86 1.39 8.45
CA TRP A 226 -6.12 0.02 8.89
C TRP A 226 -6.55 -0.09 10.34
N THR A 227 -6.02 0.75 11.23
CA THR A 227 -6.27 0.63 12.68
C THR A 227 -7.47 1.44 13.16
N THR A 228 -8.03 2.31 12.32
CA THR A 228 -9.26 3.05 12.64
C THR A 228 -10.47 2.17 12.35
N ALA A 229 -11.44 2.15 13.27
CA ALA A 229 -12.67 1.40 13.06
C ALA A 229 -13.55 2.05 11.98
N GLY A 230 -13.87 1.30 10.92
CA GLY A 230 -14.78 1.74 9.88
C GLY A 230 -14.86 0.79 8.68
N ALA A 231 -15.80 1.12 7.79
CA ALA A 231 -16.22 0.22 6.71
C ALA A 231 -15.33 0.29 5.45
N ASP A 232 -14.60 1.39 5.23
CA ASP A 232 -13.78 1.62 4.05
C ASP A 232 -12.58 2.54 4.34
N PRO A 233 -11.50 2.46 3.53
CA PRO A 233 -10.27 3.23 3.74
C PRO A 233 -10.49 4.74 3.85
N LEU A 234 -11.39 5.30 3.05
CA LEU A 234 -11.54 6.75 2.95
C LEU A 234 -12.33 7.29 4.14
N THR A 235 -13.35 6.55 4.60
CA THR A 235 -14.00 6.81 5.88
C THR A 235 -13.00 6.75 7.03
N ASN A 236 -12.05 5.81 7.02
CA ASN A 236 -11.02 5.70 8.06
C ASN A 236 -10.02 6.86 8.03
N ILE A 237 -9.62 7.33 6.84
CA ILE A 237 -8.83 8.55 6.70
C ILE A 237 -9.60 9.74 7.27
N GLN A 238 -10.87 9.91 6.90
CA GLN A 238 -11.68 11.01 7.42
C GLN A 238 -11.79 10.97 8.94
N LYS A 239 -12.09 9.81 9.53
CA LYS A 239 -12.21 9.63 10.98
C LYS A 239 -10.88 9.92 11.69
N SER A 240 -9.79 9.31 11.24
CA SER A 240 -8.48 9.46 11.89
C SER A 240 -7.91 10.88 11.78
N ARG A 241 -8.30 11.65 10.75
CA ARG A 241 -7.88 13.04 10.54
C ARG A 241 -8.90 14.08 10.99
N GLY A 242 -10.08 13.66 11.43
CA GLY A 242 -11.17 14.58 11.74
C GLY A 242 -11.61 15.40 10.52
N TRP A 243 -11.48 14.84 9.32
CA TRP A 243 -11.83 15.52 8.07
C TRP A 243 -13.30 15.39 7.73
N THR A 244 -13.86 16.51 7.30
CA THR A 244 -15.10 16.55 6.53
C THR A 244 -14.88 16.00 5.11
N LEU A 245 -15.96 15.66 4.39
CA LEU A 245 -15.85 15.21 3.00
C LEU A 245 -15.16 16.25 2.08
N PRO A 246 -15.45 17.57 2.19
CA PRO A 246 -14.69 18.58 1.43
C PRO A 246 -13.18 18.50 1.67
N GLN A 247 -12.72 18.34 2.91
CA GLN A 247 -11.29 18.25 3.21
C GLN A 247 -10.63 16.98 2.63
N LEU A 248 -11.36 15.86 2.60
CA LEU A 248 -10.90 14.67 1.87
C LEU A 248 -10.77 14.95 0.37
N ASN A 249 -11.75 15.64 -0.23
CA ASN A 249 -11.70 16.01 -1.64
C ASN A 249 -10.54 16.97 -1.94
N ASP A 250 -10.27 17.94 -1.06
CA ASP A 250 -9.15 18.87 -1.18
C ASP A 250 -7.81 18.10 -1.13
N PHE A 251 -7.66 17.15 -0.21
CA PHE A 251 -6.47 16.29 -0.14
C PHE A 251 -6.25 15.49 -1.43
N ILE A 252 -7.32 14.92 -2.00
CA ILE A 252 -7.24 14.15 -3.25
C ILE A 252 -6.94 15.06 -4.45
N GLY A 253 -7.50 16.27 -4.48
CA GLY A 253 -7.16 17.28 -5.48
C GLY A 253 -5.69 17.72 -5.40
N ASP A 254 -5.18 17.93 -4.19
CA ASP A 254 -3.78 18.25 -3.93
C ASP A 254 -2.85 17.13 -4.41
N TRP A 255 -3.15 15.89 -4.03
CA TRP A 255 -2.44 14.71 -4.54
C TRP A 255 -2.45 14.60 -6.07
N ALA A 256 -3.58 14.89 -6.71
CA ALA A 256 -3.69 14.87 -8.17
C ALA A 256 -2.79 15.94 -8.82
N MET A 257 -2.66 17.13 -8.22
CA MET A 257 -1.72 18.16 -8.70
C MET A 257 -0.27 17.70 -8.58
N HIS A 258 0.10 17.03 -7.48
CA HIS A 258 1.44 16.48 -7.28
C HIS A 258 1.81 15.40 -8.32
N ASN A 259 0.81 14.70 -8.87
CA ASN A 259 1.01 13.74 -9.96
C ASN A 259 1.28 14.38 -11.33
N VAL A 260 1.23 15.72 -11.46
CA VAL A 260 1.59 16.38 -12.73
C VAL A 260 3.11 16.49 -12.90
N VAL A 261 3.83 16.66 -11.79
CA VAL A 261 5.29 16.91 -11.78
C VAL A 261 6.08 15.95 -10.89
N TRP A 262 5.40 15.04 -10.21
CA TRP A 262 5.97 14.03 -9.31
C TRP A 262 6.77 14.63 -8.14
N ASP A 263 6.33 15.77 -7.62
CA ASP A 263 6.96 16.52 -6.53
C ASP A 263 6.55 16.00 -5.15
N TYR A 264 6.75 14.70 -4.94
CA TYR A 264 6.64 14.04 -3.65
C TYR A 264 7.82 14.44 -2.74
N LYS A 265 7.68 14.27 -1.42
CA LYS A 265 8.74 14.62 -0.47
C LYS A 265 9.81 13.54 -0.42
N ALA A 266 9.42 12.29 -0.25
CA ALA A 266 10.35 11.20 0.03
C ALA A 266 11.02 10.61 -1.22
N THR A 267 10.27 10.44 -2.32
CA THR A 267 10.73 9.69 -3.51
C THR A 267 10.56 10.43 -4.85
N PRO A 268 10.76 11.76 -4.94
CA PRO A 268 10.43 12.49 -6.15
C PRO A 268 11.33 12.13 -7.35
N ASP A 269 12.59 11.77 -7.11
CA ASP A 269 13.51 11.35 -8.18
C ASP A 269 13.18 9.95 -8.69
N THR A 270 12.73 9.04 -7.83
CA THR A 270 12.26 7.69 -8.23
C THR A 270 11.13 7.80 -9.26
N PHE A 271 10.12 8.64 -8.98
CA PHE A 271 9.00 8.85 -9.90
C PHE A 271 9.41 9.58 -11.17
N ARG A 272 10.20 10.66 -11.07
CA ARG A 272 10.68 11.39 -12.27
C ARG A 272 11.53 10.51 -13.19
N ASN A 273 12.43 9.71 -12.63
CA ASN A 273 13.31 8.83 -13.40
C ASN A 273 12.54 7.68 -14.06
N THR A 274 11.54 7.12 -13.36
CA THR A 274 10.76 6.00 -13.89
C THR A 274 9.71 6.47 -14.89
N TYR A 275 8.91 7.48 -14.53
CA TYR A 275 7.75 7.90 -15.31
C TYR A 275 8.09 8.90 -16.40
N GLY A 276 9.14 9.70 -16.23
CA GLY A 276 9.44 10.84 -17.09
C GLY A 276 8.43 11.98 -16.95
N ASN A 277 8.44 12.94 -17.87
CA ASN A 277 7.47 14.04 -17.85
C ASN A 277 6.03 13.49 -18.08
N ILE A 278 5.02 14.11 -17.47
CA ILE A 278 3.61 13.74 -17.71
C ILE A 278 3.21 13.83 -19.20
N THR A 279 3.90 14.67 -19.97
CA THR A 279 3.71 14.83 -21.41
C THR A 279 4.48 13.83 -22.28
N LEU A 280 5.25 12.92 -21.68
CA LEU A 280 6.04 11.92 -22.40
C LEU A 280 5.12 10.86 -23.02
N THR A 281 5.35 10.56 -24.29
CA THR A 281 4.50 9.64 -25.09
C THR A 281 5.32 8.59 -25.84
N ASP A 282 6.44 8.17 -25.25
CA ASP A 282 7.37 7.18 -25.82
C ASP A 282 6.87 5.73 -25.70
N ARG A 283 5.76 5.50 -24.98
CA ARG A 283 5.08 4.19 -24.85
C ARG A 283 3.58 4.35 -24.99
N ALA A 284 2.90 3.28 -25.43
CA ALA A 284 1.46 3.30 -25.71
C ALA A 284 0.64 3.66 -24.45
N GLU A 285 1.00 3.10 -23.31
CA GLU A 285 0.35 3.36 -22.02
C GLU A 285 0.46 4.83 -21.58
N ARG A 286 1.55 5.52 -21.94
CA ARG A 286 1.79 6.92 -21.55
C ARG A 286 0.97 7.92 -22.37
N LEU A 287 0.43 7.51 -23.52
CA LEU A 287 -0.49 8.32 -24.33
C LEU A 287 -1.79 8.69 -23.59
N HIS A 288 -2.14 7.91 -22.57
CA HIS A 288 -3.37 8.06 -21.80
C HIS A 288 -3.25 8.99 -20.59
N ARG A 289 -2.05 9.53 -20.31
CA ARG A 289 -1.79 10.45 -19.19
C ARG A 289 -2.53 11.77 -19.33
N LEU A 290 -2.58 12.29 -20.55
CA LEU A 290 -3.27 13.53 -20.88
C LEU A 290 -4.65 13.22 -21.44
N MET A 291 -5.68 13.84 -20.89
CA MET A 291 -7.04 13.68 -21.38
C MET A 291 -7.29 14.65 -22.55
N PRO A 292 -7.48 14.16 -23.79
CA PRO A 292 -7.98 15.00 -24.87
C PRO A 292 -9.41 15.46 -24.55
N LEU A 293 -9.71 16.72 -24.83
CA LEU A 293 -11.06 17.25 -24.66
C LEU A 293 -11.82 17.22 -25.99
N GLU A 294 -13.14 17.05 -25.90
CA GLU A 294 -14.05 17.14 -27.03
C GLU A 294 -14.72 18.52 -27.04
N ALA A 295 -14.84 19.11 -28.22
CA ALA A 295 -15.59 20.35 -28.41
C ALA A 295 -17.09 20.11 -28.11
N LEU A 296 -17.70 20.99 -27.31
CA LEU A 296 -19.13 20.87 -26.99
C LEU A 296 -20.04 21.15 -28.19
N ASP A 297 -19.56 21.94 -29.15
CA ASP A 297 -20.28 22.30 -30.37
C ASP A 297 -19.30 22.69 -31.49
N SER A 298 -19.82 22.92 -32.70
CA SER A 298 -19.04 23.32 -33.87
C SER A 298 -18.47 24.75 -33.79
N ASN A 299 -18.88 25.57 -32.80
CA ASN A 299 -18.42 26.94 -32.60
C ASN A 299 -17.30 27.04 -31.54
N TRP A 300 -16.64 25.93 -31.23
CA TRP A 300 -15.56 25.85 -30.23
C TRP A 300 -14.42 26.84 -30.46
N ALA A 301 -14.13 27.21 -31.71
CA ALA A 301 -13.07 28.16 -32.04
C ALA A 301 -13.35 29.55 -31.46
N THR A 302 -14.63 29.90 -31.30
CA THR A 302 -15.08 31.17 -30.73
C THR A 302 -15.37 31.04 -29.23
N ASN A 303 -16.16 30.04 -28.83
CA ASN A 303 -16.67 29.94 -27.45
C ASN A 303 -15.71 29.22 -26.49
N ARG A 304 -14.71 28.50 -27.01
CA ARG A 304 -13.71 27.71 -26.25
C ARG A 304 -14.33 26.75 -25.24
N ARG A 305 -15.47 26.16 -25.59
CA ARG A 305 -16.21 25.23 -24.73
C ARG A 305 -15.86 23.79 -25.07
N PHE A 306 -15.31 23.09 -24.09
CA PHE A 306 -14.90 21.70 -24.22
C PHE A 306 -15.40 20.89 -23.02
N ALA A 307 -15.50 19.58 -23.19
CA ALA A 307 -15.77 18.64 -22.12
C ALA A 307 -14.82 17.44 -22.20
N SER A 308 -14.67 16.76 -21.06
CA SER A 308 -14.07 15.43 -21.08
C SER A 308 -14.97 14.49 -21.88
N PRO A 309 -14.41 13.63 -22.74
CA PRO A 309 -15.16 12.55 -23.35
C PRO A 309 -15.75 11.63 -22.29
N PHE A 310 -16.85 10.95 -22.61
CA PHE A 310 -17.52 10.01 -21.70
C PHE A 310 -16.57 8.91 -21.19
N TYR A 311 -15.74 8.34 -22.06
CA TYR A 311 -14.78 7.29 -21.70
C TYR A 311 -13.62 7.79 -20.82
N GLY A 312 -13.40 9.10 -20.77
CA GLY A 312 -12.38 9.75 -19.96
C GLY A 312 -12.95 10.55 -18.79
N ALA A 313 -14.25 10.43 -18.52
CA ALA A 313 -14.89 11.11 -17.40
C ALA A 313 -14.27 10.60 -16.08
N PRO A 314 -13.77 11.49 -15.20
CA PRO A 314 -13.18 11.06 -13.94
C PRO A 314 -14.19 10.28 -13.11
N GLN A 315 -13.82 9.06 -12.73
CA GLN A 315 -14.56 8.25 -11.78
C GLN A 315 -14.30 8.76 -10.35
N ARG A 316 -14.90 8.10 -9.35
CA ARG A 316 -14.73 8.46 -7.93
C ARG A 316 -13.23 8.61 -7.60
N PHE A 317 -12.78 9.81 -7.20
CA PHE A 317 -11.38 10.10 -6.88
C PHE A 317 -10.35 9.83 -8.00
N GLY A 318 -10.82 9.65 -9.24
CA GLY A 318 -10.00 9.79 -10.42
C GLY A 318 -9.89 11.26 -10.82
N TYR A 319 -8.95 11.58 -11.70
CA TYR A 319 -8.72 12.93 -12.20
C TYR A 319 -8.23 12.90 -13.66
N ASN A 320 -8.41 14.01 -14.36
CA ASN A 320 -7.87 14.22 -15.70
C ASN A 320 -6.73 15.23 -15.64
N VAL A 321 -5.66 14.97 -16.38
CA VAL A 321 -4.64 15.98 -16.67
C VAL A 321 -4.93 16.55 -18.06
N VAL A 322 -5.26 17.83 -18.11
CA VAL A 322 -5.56 18.53 -19.37
C VAL A 322 -4.45 19.53 -19.65
N ARG A 323 -3.80 19.39 -20.81
CA ARG A 323 -2.80 20.36 -21.25
C ARG A 323 -3.50 21.58 -21.88
N LEU A 324 -3.24 22.75 -21.31
CA LEU A 324 -3.69 24.02 -21.88
C LEU A 324 -2.61 24.62 -22.78
N TYR A 325 -3.01 25.25 -23.87
CA TYR A 325 -2.14 25.97 -24.79
C TYR A 325 -2.52 27.45 -24.74
N PRO A 326 -1.64 28.34 -24.25
CA PRO A 326 -1.92 29.77 -24.24
C PRO A 326 -1.96 30.29 -25.68
N THR A 327 -2.89 31.21 -25.97
CA THR A 327 -2.98 31.87 -27.28
C THR A 327 -1.98 33.03 -27.41
N ASN A 328 -1.51 33.59 -26.30
CA ASN A 328 -0.41 34.55 -26.19
C ASN A 328 0.46 34.14 -24.98
N GLY A 329 1.76 33.94 -25.17
CA GLY A 329 2.69 33.51 -24.14
C GLY A 329 4.13 33.88 -24.46
#